data_AF-F6D735-F1
#
_entry.id   AF-F6D735-F1
#
_cell.length_a   1.000
_cell.length_b   1.000
_cell.length_c   1.000
_cell.angle_alpha   90.00
_cell.angle_beta   90.00
_cell.angle_gamma   90.00
#
_symmetry.space_group_name_H-M   'P 1'
#
loop_
_entity.id
_entity.type
_entity.pdbx_description
1 polymer ?
#
loop_
_entity_poly.entity_id
_entity_poly.type
_entity_poly.pdbx_seq_one_letter_code
_entity_poly.pdbx_strand_id
1 'polypeptide(L)'
;MDQQEAIKSLEKGSQFYEDGNIEGSLSYYKTALKIFKKTKAVEKEADTLLQMGDLYIDIKDYDNAKKHYEMSLKCYNKVKDHIGAGYALTGIGMINEKRGEYEQARSYYRKSIKKFKKTKDHSREAIVAALIANTYEAQEAWEDAITGYRKSSNISNKFGNKEKEDRYNKKLSTIPKKRKEHGPLKSKILTVLAYLAALIVAEVTTTYYGVELGLILHTCILFALLIQSSLESSSNFANLLRSMMVLPMIRIIGLSIPMMQIPTLYWYPIISIPLFAASYIIIKAQGLGRADVGLVLGKIPVQLMIASSGVFLGAIEYMILKPKPLISVLNLETALFAGIILLVATGFAEELLFRGIIQKNAENVFGKLFGLLYTALIFTSMHIGWNSIPDLFFVFGVAMFYGYSFQKTRSLFGVTLSHGLSNTFLFIIIPFLFM
;
A
#
# COMPACT_ATOMS: atom_id res chain seq x y z
N MET A 1 22.29 -28.81 -38.86
CA MET A 1 21.27 -29.85 -38.58
C MET A 1 20.58 -29.57 -37.24
N ASP A 2 21.30 -29.57 -36.12
CA ASP A 2 20.74 -29.36 -34.77
C ASP A 2 19.90 -28.07 -34.62
N GLN A 3 20.32 -26.92 -35.16
CA GLN A 3 19.54 -25.67 -35.03
C GLN A 3 18.25 -25.66 -35.85
N GLN A 4 18.22 -26.30 -37.03
CA GLN A 4 16.99 -26.44 -37.81
C GLN A 4 15.99 -27.36 -37.10
N GLU A 5 16.47 -28.42 -36.47
CA GLU A 5 15.64 -29.30 -35.64
C GLU A 5 15.05 -28.56 -34.42
N ALA A 6 15.84 -27.68 -33.79
CA ALA A 6 15.38 -26.83 -32.70
C ALA A 6 14.30 -25.83 -33.15
N ILE A 7 14.47 -25.19 -34.31
CA ILE A 7 13.47 -24.28 -34.88
C ILE A 7 12.19 -25.03 -35.19
N LYS A 8 12.28 -26.20 -35.84
CA LYS A 8 11.12 -27.05 -36.12
C LYS A 8 10.41 -27.50 -34.83
N SER A 9 11.17 -27.78 -33.77
CA SER A 9 10.61 -28.10 -32.46
C SER A 9 9.92 -26.90 -31.83
N LEU A 10 10.49 -25.70 -31.93
CA LEU A 10 9.86 -24.46 -31.45
C LEU A 10 8.54 -24.20 -32.19
N GLU A 11 8.54 -24.29 -33.52
CA GLU A 11 7.34 -24.12 -34.36
C GLU A 11 6.23 -25.13 -34.01
N LYS A 12 6.59 -26.41 -33.85
CA LYS A 12 5.65 -27.42 -33.35
C LYS A 12 5.12 -27.08 -31.96
N GLY A 13 5.97 -26.60 -31.06
CA GLY A 13 5.55 -26.17 -29.73
C GLY A 13 4.52 -25.04 -29.80
N SER A 14 4.71 -24.07 -30.69
CA SER A 14 3.77 -22.97 -30.94
C SER A 14 2.46 -23.46 -31.56
N GLN A 15 2.51 -24.39 -32.51
CA GLN A 15 1.31 -24.99 -33.09
C GLN A 15 0.48 -25.75 -32.03
N PHE A 16 1.13 -26.59 -31.23
CA PHE A 16 0.44 -27.30 -30.14
C PHE A 16 -0.15 -26.34 -29.11
N TYR A 17 0.49 -25.19 -28.88
CA TYR A 17 -0.04 -24.15 -28.00
C TYR A 17 -1.31 -23.52 -28.58
N GLU A 18 -1.31 -23.19 -29.88
CA GLU A 18 -2.50 -22.69 -30.58
C GLU A 18 -3.65 -23.71 -30.59
N ASP A 19 -3.33 -25.00 -30.68
CA ASP A 19 -4.30 -26.10 -30.58
C ASP A 19 -4.81 -26.36 -29.14
N GLY A 20 -4.29 -25.61 -28.14
CA GLY A 20 -4.65 -25.77 -26.72
C GLY A 20 -4.00 -26.98 -26.02
N ASN A 21 -3.09 -27.69 -26.70
CA ASN A 21 -2.36 -28.82 -26.14
C ASN A 21 -1.10 -28.35 -25.39
N ILE A 22 -1.31 -27.99 -24.12
CA ILE A 22 -0.26 -27.45 -23.24
C ILE A 22 0.90 -28.45 -23.03
N GLU A 23 0.60 -29.74 -22.83
CA GLU A 23 1.63 -30.75 -22.56
C GLU A 23 2.53 -30.97 -23.78
N GLY A 24 1.93 -31.08 -24.96
CA GLY A 24 2.66 -31.18 -26.22
C GLY A 24 3.52 -29.94 -26.46
N SER A 25 2.97 -28.75 -26.24
CA SER A 25 3.69 -27.50 -26.37
C SER A 25 4.92 -27.43 -25.44
N LEU A 26 4.74 -27.72 -24.14
CA LEU A 26 5.84 -27.76 -23.16
C LEU A 26 6.92 -28.76 -23.55
N SER A 27 6.54 -29.93 -24.06
CA SER A 27 7.49 -30.97 -24.48
C SER A 27 8.37 -30.50 -25.64
N TYR A 28 7.76 -29.92 -26.67
CA TYR A 28 8.47 -29.39 -27.83
C TYR A 28 9.33 -28.16 -27.49
N TYR A 29 8.83 -27.24 -26.66
CA TYR A 29 9.64 -26.11 -26.17
C TYR A 29 10.83 -26.55 -25.33
N LYS A 30 10.69 -27.55 -24.45
CA LYS A 30 11.82 -28.11 -23.68
C LYS A 30 12.88 -28.71 -24.60
N THR A 31 12.45 -29.38 -25.67
CA THR A 31 13.34 -29.98 -26.68
C THR A 31 14.11 -28.88 -27.43
N ALA A 32 13.40 -27.86 -27.95
CA ALA A 32 14.00 -26.71 -28.60
C ALA A 32 15.00 -25.99 -27.68
N LEU A 33 14.60 -25.71 -26.44
CA LEU A 33 15.41 -25.03 -25.43
C LEU A 33 16.71 -25.78 -25.13
N LYS A 34 16.66 -27.11 -25.03
CA LYS A 34 17.86 -27.95 -24.79
C LYS A 34 18.85 -27.82 -25.95
N ILE A 35 18.37 -27.82 -27.20
CA ILE A 35 19.21 -27.72 -28.37
C ILE A 35 19.76 -26.29 -28.54
N PHE A 36 18.94 -25.25 -28.34
CA PHE A 36 19.41 -23.85 -28.40
C PHE A 36 20.47 -23.55 -27.35
N LYS A 37 20.35 -24.11 -26.13
CA LYS A 37 21.40 -24.04 -25.11
C LYS A 37 22.68 -24.74 -25.55
N LYS A 38 22.60 -25.97 -26.07
CA LYS A 38 23.75 -26.74 -26.55
C LYS A 38 24.50 -26.01 -27.68
N THR A 39 23.74 -25.42 -28.60
CA THR A 39 24.25 -24.69 -29.77
C THR A 39 24.58 -23.22 -29.48
N LYS A 40 24.43 -22.77 -28.23
CA LYS A 40 24.66 -21.38 -27.78
C LYS A 40 23.87 -20.33 -28.57
N ALA A 41 22.70 -20.67 -29.08
CA ALA A 41 21.79 -19.75 -29.76
C ALA A 41 20.99 -18.92 -28.74
N VAL A 42 21.64 -17.94 -28.11
CA VAL A 42 21.10 -17.20 -26.95
C VAL A 42 19.80 -16.45 -27.26
N GLU A 43 19.63 -15.91 -28.47
CA GLU A 43 18.41 -15.21 -28.88
C GLU A 43 17.23 -16.19 -28.97
N LYS A 44 17.41 -17.33 -29.65
CA LYS A 44 16.38 -18.38 -29.75
C LYS A 44 16.09 -19.06 -28.40
N GLU A 45 17.10 -19.18 -27.53
CA GLU A 45 16.90 -19.57 -26.14
C GLU A 45 15.96 -18.57 -25.43
N ALA A 46 16.18 -17.27 -25.59
CA ALA A 46 15.35 -16.23 -24.98
C ALA A 46 13.90 -16.27 -25.48
N ASP A 47 13.70 -16.43 -26.79
CA ASP A 47 12.38 -16.53 -27.42
C ASP A 47 11.61 -17.76 -26.91
N THR A 48 12.29 -18.92 -26.84
CA THR A 48 11.68 -20.16 -26.33
C THR A 48 11.28 -20.00 -24.86
N LEU A 49 12.12 -19.37 -24.04
CA LEU A 49 11.79 -19.08 -22.64
C LEU A 49 10.63 -18.08 -22.50
N LEU A 50 10.53 -17.10 -23.39
CA LEU A 50 9.42 -16.15 -23.42
C LEU A 50 8.10 -16.89 -23.67
N GLN A 51 8.04 -17.73 -24.71
CA GLN A 51 6.84 -18.51 -25.04
C GLN A 51 6.46 -19.53 -23.97
N MET A 52 7.43 -20.15 -23.31
CA MET A 52 7.15 -20.97 -22.13
C MET A 52 6.54 -20.12 -20.99
N GLY A 53 7.01 -18.88 -20.82
CA GLY A 53 6.42 -17.92 -19.89
C GLY A 53 4.96 -17.62 -20.18
N ASP A 54 4.62 -17.35 -21.45
CA ASP A 54 3.24 -17.14 -21.92
C ASP A 54 2.37 -18.38 -21.64
N LEU A 55 2.87 -19.57 -21.97
CA LEU A 55 2.16 -20.83 -21.74
C LEU A 55 1.84 -21.07 -20.25
N TYR A 56 2.77 -20.74 -19.36
CA TYR A 56 2.56 -20.85 -17.91
C TYR A 56 1.54 -19.81 -17.39
N ILE A 57 1.40 -18.64 -18.02
CA ILE A 57 0.34 -17.68 -17.70
C ILE A 57 -1.04 -18.28 -17.94
N ASP A 58 -1.22 -18.96 -19.07
CA ASP A 58 -2.53 -19.48 -19.49
C ASP A 58 -3.03 -20.59 -18.58
N ILE A 59 -2.13 -21.44 -18.09
CA ILE A 59 -2.46 -22.44 -17.07
C ILE A 59 -2.43 -21.89 -15.64
N LYS A 60 -2.28 -20.57 -15.47
CA LYS A 60 -2.26 -19.84 -14.19
C LYS A 60 -1.12 -20.25 -13.24
N ASP A 61 -0.07 -20.88 -13.75
CA ASP A 61 1.15 -21.17 -13.00
C ASP A 61 2.08 -19.96 -13.03
N TYR A 62 1.74 -18.97 -12.21
CA TYR A 62 2.42 -17.69 -12.18
C TYR A 62 3.88 -17.76 -11.70
N ASP A 63 4.23 -18.76 -10.87
CA ASP A 63 5.60 -18.91 -10.38
C ASP A 63 6.53 -19.41 -11.49
N ASN A 64 6.11 -20.44 -12.24
CA ASN A 64 6.88 -20.88 -13.39
C ASN A 64 6.89 -19.83 -14.50
N ALA A 65 5.78 -19.13 -14.77
CA ALA A 65 5.76 -18.04 -15.74
C ALA A 65 6.82 -16.97 -15.40
N LYS A 66 6.86 -16.51 -14.14
CA LYS A 66 7.80 -15.48 -13.69
C LYS A 66 9.25 -15.93 -13.86
N LYS A 67 9.55 -17.16 -13.46
CA LYS A 67 10.89 -17.75 -13.61
C LYS A 67 11.35 -17.76 -15.07
N HIS A 68 10.48 -18.18 -15.99
CA HIS A 68 10.82 -18.25 -17.41
C HIS A 68 10.98 -16.86 -18.04
N TYR A 69 10.14 -15.88 -17.69
CA TYR A 69 10.35 -14.50 -18.10
C TYR A 69 11.64 -13.89 -17.56
N GLU A 70 12.02 -14.16 -16.30
CA GLU A 70 13.28 -13.67 -15.72
C GLU A 70 14.50 -14.28 -16.43
N MET A 71 14.43 -15.57 -16.77
CA MET A 71 15.46 -16.24 -17.56
C MET A 71 15.55 -15.65 -18.97
N SER A 72 14.42 -15.46 -19.65
CA SER A 72 14.34 -14.83 -20.98
C SER A 72 14.91 -13.41 -20.95
N LEU A 73 14.52 -12.59 -19.96
CA LEU A 73 15.04 -11.25 -19.74
C LEU A 73 16.57 -11.23 -19.55
N LYS A 74 17.12 -12.21 -18.83
CA LYS A 74 18.58 -12.35 -18.66
C LYS A 74 19.26 -12.61 -20.01
N CYS A 75 18.69 -13.47 -20.85
CA CYS A 75 19.21 -13.75 -22.20
C CYS A 75 19.11 -12.53 -23.12
N TYR A 76 17.96 -11.87 -23.22
CA TYR A 76 17.80 -10.65 -24.02
C TYR A 76 18.74 -9.52 -23.60
N ASN A 77 18.98 -9.35 -22.30
CA ASN A 77 19.96 -8.36 -21.84
C ASN A 77 21.41 -8.72 -22.26
N LYS A 78 21.78 -10.00 -22.29
CA LYS A 78 23.12 -10.44 -22.76
C LYS A 78 23.35 -10.11 -24.24
N VAL A 79 22.35 -10.34 -25.08
CA VAL A 79 22.41 -10.03 -26.52
C VAL A 79 22.03 -8.59 -26.85
N LYS A 80 21.79 -7.76 -25.82
CA LYS A 80 21.36 -6.35 -25.92
C LYS A 80 20.06 -6.16 -26.72
N ASP A 81 19.23 -7.19 -26.85
CA ASP A 81 17.89 -7.05 -27.42
C ASP A 81 16.99 -6.30 -26.44
N HIS A 82 16.65 -5.07 -26.80
CA HIS A 82 15.78 -4.22 -26.02
C HIS A 82 14.30 -4.53 -26.25
N ILE A 83 13.91 -5.05 -27.41
CA ILE A 83 12.52 -5.38 -27.72
C ILE A 83 12.12 -6.62 -26.91
N GLY A 84 12.89 -7.71 -27.02
CA GLY A 84 12.66 -8.93 -26.24
C GLY A 84 12.68 -8.68 -24.72
N ALA A 85 13.64 -7.89 -24.24
CA ALA A 85 13.69 -7.50 -22.83
C ALA A 85 12.44 -6.70 -22.39
N GLY A 86 11.87 -5.88 -23.28
CA GLY A 86 10.62 -5.17 -23.05
C GLY A 86 9.44 -6.14 -22.89
N TYR A 87 9.33 -7.14 -23.77
CA TYR A 87 8.30 -8.17 -23.69
C TYR A 87 8.37 -8.98 -22.39
N ALA A 88 9.55 -9.47 -22.02
CA ALA A 88 9.72 -10.22 -20.78
C ALA A 88 9.35 -9.37 -19.54
N LEU A 89 9.71 -8.08 -19.52
CA LEU A 89 9.31 -7.17 -18.44
C LEU A 89 7.79 -6.93 -18.40
N THR A 90 7.13 -6.85 -19.57
CA THR A 90 5.67 -6.75 -19.65
C THR A 90 5.01 -8.01 -19.10
N GLY A 91 5.49 -9.20 -19.46
CA GLY A 91 4.99 -10.49 -18.94
C GLY A 91 5.10 -10.58 -17.42
N ILE A 92 6.25 -10.17 -16.86
CA ILE A 92 6.41 -10.07 -15.39
C ILE A 92 5.40 -9.07 -14.81
N GLY A 93 5.19 -7.92 -15.44
CA GLY A 93 4.18 -6.95 -15.01
C GLY A 93 2.77 -7.54 -14.95
N MET A 94 2.37 -8.31 -15.97
CA MET A 94 1.07 -8.99 -16.03
C MET A 94 0.90 -10.01 -14.91
N ILE A 95 1.95 -10.73 -14.54
CA ILE A 95 1.92 -11.66 -13.39
C ILE A 95 1.61 -10.92 -12.10
N ASN A 96 2.29 -9.80 -11.85
CA ASN A 96 2.06 -9.01 -10.65
C ASN A 96 0.63 -8.46 -10.64
N GLU A 97 0.11 -8.03 -11.79
CA GLU A 97 -1.29 -7.59 -11.91
C GLU A 97 -2.28 -8.72 -11.60
N LYS A 98 -2.06 -9.93 -12.10
CA LYS A 98 -2.88 -11.11 -11.79
C LYS A 98 -2.82 -11.52 -10.31
N ARG A 99 -1.75 -11.17 -9.60
CA ARG A 99 -1.59 -11.38 -8.15
C ARG A 99 -2.15 -10.24 -7.29
N GLY A 100 -2.66 -9.16 -7.90
CA GLY A 100 -3.10 -7.97 -7.17
C GLY A 100 -1.93 -7.06 -6.71
N GLU A 101 -0.70 -7.36 -7.12
CA GLU A 101 0.52 -6.61 -6.83
C GLU A 101 0.66 -5.41 -7.79
N TYR A 102 -0.33 -4.51 -7.75
CA TYR A 102 -0.53 -3.48 -8.78
C TYR A 102 0.61 -2.46 -8.89
N GLU A 103 1.26 -2.08 -7.79
CA GLU A 103 2.42 -1.17 -7.86
C GLU A 103 3.67 -1.84 -8.44
N GLN A 104 3.92 -3.11 -8.08
CA GLN A 104 4.99 -3.88 -8.72
C GLN A 104 4.72 -4.03 -10.22
N ALA A 105 3.48 -4.33 -10.62
CA ALA A 105 3.07 -4.42 -12.02
C ALA A 105 3.40 -3.12 -12.78
N ARG A 106 2.96 -1.96 -12.26
CA ARG A 106 3.29 -0.65 -12.83
C ARG A 106 4.79 -0.38 -12.90
N SER A 107 5.55 -0.80 -11.89
CA SER A 107 7.02 -0.66 -11.87
C SER A 107 7.66 -1.43 -13.03
N TYR A 108 7.26 -2.68 -13.27
CA TYR A 108 7.74 -3.48 -14.39
C TYR A 108 7.28 -2.93 -15.74
N TYR A 109 6.02 -2.48 -15.87
CA TYR A 109 5.54 -1.80 -17.07
C TYR A 109 6.34 -0.53 -17.38
N ARG A 110 6.70 0.29 -16.38
CA ARG A 110 7.58 1.45 -16.58
C ARG A 110 8.99 1.05 -17.04
N LYS A 111 9.53 -0.07 -16.55
CA LYS A 111 10.82 -0.62 -17.03
C LYS A 111 10.71 -1.09 -18.49
N SER A 112 9.60 -1.74 -18.85
CA SER A 112 9.31 -2.17 -20.23
C SER A 112 9.20 -0.97 -21.19
N ILE A 113 8.47 0.08 -20.80
CA ILE A 113 8.41 1.35 -21.56
C ILE A 113 9.81 1.93 -21.81
N LYS A 114 10.69 1.92 -20.79
CA LYS A 114 12.08 2.42 -20.97
C LYS A 114 12.85 1.61 -22.03
N LYS A 115 12.58 0.31 -22.17
CA LYS A 115 13.19 -0.53 -23.21
C LYS A 115 12.67 -0.18 -24.60
N PHE A 116 11.34 -0.11 -24.79
CA PHE A 116 10.74 0.26 -26.08
C PHE A 116 11.07 1.69 -26.52
N LYS A 117 11.26 2.62 -25.57
CA LYS A 117 11.77 3.97 -25.89
C LYS A 117 13.18 3.96 -26.48
N LYS A 118 14.07 3.08 -26.01
CA LYS A 118 15.44 2.98 -26.56
C LYS A 118 15.44 2.55 -28.02
N THR A 119 14.45 1.73 -28.42
CA THR A 119 14.29 1.25 -29.80
C THR A 119 13.37 2.14 -30.64
N LYS A 120 12.91 3.28 -30.09
CA LYS A 120 11.91 4.18 -30.71
C LYS A 120 10.60 3.47 -31.10
N ASP A 121 10.26 2.39 -30.38
CA ASP A 121 9.01 1.68 -30.61
C ASP A 121 7.88 2.29 -29.79
N HIS A 122 7.28 3.32 -30.35
CA HIS A 122 6.17 4.04 -29.73
C HIS A 122 4.86 3.26 -29.76
N SER A 123 4.73 2.29 -30.66
CA SER A 123 3.56 1.42 -30.78
C SER A 123 3.44 0.48 -29.58
N ARG A 124 4.57 -0.08 -29.13
CA ARG A 124 4.67 -0.90 -27.91
C ARG A 124 4.64 -0.04 -26.64
N GLU A 125 5.21 1.17 -26.68
CA GLU A 125 5.08 2.15 -25.58
C GLU A 125 3.60 2.42 -25.24
N ALA A 126 2.78 2.71 -26.26
CA ALA A 126 1.35 2.99 -26.08
C ALA A 126 0.60 1.79 -25.47
N ILE A 127 0.91 0.57 -25.91
CA ILE A 127 0.30 -0.66 -25.36
C ILE A 127 0.62 -0.78 -23.87
N VAL A 128 1.89 -0.67 -23.49
CA VAL A 128 2.29 -0.83 -22.09
C VAL A 128 1.78 0.32 -21.21
N ALA A 129 1.70 1.54 -21.76
CA ALA A 129 1.04 2.65 -21.06
C ALA A 129 -0.45 2.37 -20.81
N ALA A 130 -1.14 1.72 -21.75
CA ALA A 130 -2.52 1.32 -21.57
C ALA A 130 -2.67 0.16 -20.56
N LEU A 131 -1.67 -0.72 -20.44
CA LEU A 131 -1.65 -1.72 -19.35
C LEU A 131 -1.58 -1.04 -17.99
N ILE A 132 -0.75 -0.01 -17.82
CA ILE A 132 -0.73 0.80 -16.58
C ILE A 132 -2.11 1.43 -16.33
N ALA A 133 -2.78 1.93 -17.37
CA ALA A 133 -4.13 2.48 -17.25
C ALA A 133 -5.16 1.42 -16.85
N ASN A 134 -5.10 0.22 -17.43
CA ASN A 134 -5.92 -0.93 -17.03
C ASN A 134 -5.68 -1.29 -15.56
N THR A 135 -4.42 -1.23 -15.10
CA THR A 135 -4.09 -1.50 -13.69
C THR A 135 -4.77 -0.46 -12.77
N TYR A 136 -4.79 0.82 -13.15
CA TYR A 136 -5.52 1.84 -12.42
C TYR A 136 -7.05 1.65 -12.51
N GLU A 137 -7.57 1.26 -13.68
CA GLU A 137 -8.99 0.95 -13.88
C GLU A 137 -9.43 -0.21 -12.96
N ALA A 138 -8.63 -1.27 -12.88
CA ALA A 138 -8.87 -2.42 -11.99
C ALA A 138 -8.83 -2.04 -10.50
N GLN A 139 -8.08 -0.99 -10.16
CA GLN A 139 -8.05 -0.41 -8.82
C GLN A 139 -9.08 0.72 -8.64
N GLU A 140 -10.03 0.92 -9.55
CA GLU A 140 -11.03 2.01 -9.49
C GLU A 140 -10.40 3.42 -9.35
N ALA A 141 -9.11 3.58 -9.67
CA ALA A 141 -8.40 4.85 -9.67
C ALA A 141 -8.72 5.61 -10.96
N TRP A 142 -9.98 6.05 -11.09
CA TRP A 142 -10.56 6.51 -12.35
C TRP A 142 -9.77 7.64 -13.01
N GLU A 143 -9.29 8.62 -12.24
CA GLU A 143 -8.55 9.77 -12.78
C GLU A 143 -7.16 9.38 -13.32
N ASP A 144 -6.49 8.45 -12.63
CA ASP A 144 -5.19 7.91 -13.08
C ASP A 144 -5.37 7.00 -14.31
N ALA A 145 -6.45 6.21 -14.33
CA ALA A 145 -6.82 5.39 -15.49
C ALA A 145 -7.11 6.28 -16.71
N ILE A 146 -7.90 7.35 -16.55
CA ILE A 146 -8.19 8.33 -17.60
C ILE A 146 -6.90 8.96 -18.13
N THR A 147 -6.02 9.40 -17.23
CA THR A 147 -4.72 9.99 -17.59
C THR A 147 -3.86 9.01 -18.39
N GLY A 148 -3.82 7.74 -17.96
CA GLY A 148 -3.09 6.67 -18.64
C GLY A 148 -3.64 6.35 -20.03
N TYR A 149 -4.96 6.22 -20.19
CA TYR A 149 -5.56 5.98 -21.49
C TYR A 149 -5.40 7.17 -22.43
N ARG A 150 -5.54 8.41 -21.94
CA ARG A 150 -5.30 9.62 -22.74
C ARG A 150 -3.86 9.68 -23.24
N LYS A 151 -2.90 9.35 -22.38
CA LYS A 151 -1.49 9.25 -22.78
C LYS A 151 -1.29 8.20 -23.89
N SER A 152 -1.90 7.03 -23.73
CA SER A 152 -1.80 5.93 -24.70
C SER A 152 -2.44 6.29 -26.04
N SER A 153 -3.60 6.94 -26.00
CA SER A 153 -4.31 7.50 -27.17
C SER A 153 -3.45 8.54 -27.90
N ASN A 154 -2.88 9.50 -27.17
CA ASN A 154 -2.03 10.54 -27.75
C ASN A 154 -0.77 9.97 -28.42
N ILE A 155 -0.14 8.95 -27.84
CA ILE A 155 1.00 8.27 -28.46
C ILE A 155 0.56 7.58 -29.76
N SER A 156 -0.53 6.81 -29.72
CA SER A 156 -1.05 6.12 -30.92
C SER A 156 -1.38 7.09 -32.04
N ASN A 157 -2.07 8.20 -31.74
CA ASN A 157 -2.40 9.26 -32.70
C ASN A 157 -1.13 9.85 -33.33
N LYS A 158 -0.16 10.27 -32.52
CA LYS A 158 1.09 10.88 -32.98
C LYS A 158 1.87 10.01 -33.98
N PHE A 159 1.74 8.69 -33.88
CA PHE A 159 2.43 7.73 -34.75
C PHE A 159 1.49 7.01 -35.72
N GLY A 160 0.31 7.58 -36.00
CA GLY A 160 -0.60 7.13 -37.07
C GLY A 160 -1.31 5.79 -36.81
N ASN A 161 -1.37 5.32 -35.55
CA ASN A 161 -2.06 4.07 -35.21
C ASN A 161 -3.50 4.34 -34.75
N LYS A 162 -4.38 4.60 -35.73
CA LYS A 162 -5.77 4.99 -35.48
C LYS A 162 -6.60 3.91 -34.79
N GLU A 163 -6.37 2.64 -35.11
CA GLU A 163 -7.07 1.51 -34.47
C GLU A 163 -6.82 1.46 -32.96
N LYS A 164 -5.56 1.60 -32.52
CA LYS A 164 -5.24 1.63 -31.08
C LYS A 164 -5.76 2.89 -30.41
N GLU A 165 -5.69 4.02 -31.08
CA GLU A 165 -6.27 5.28 -30.60
C GLU A 165 -7.76 5.11 -30.29
N ASP A 166 -8.53 4.60 -31.27
CA ASP A 166 -9.96 4.36 -31.13
C ASP A 166 -10.27 3.38 -29.99
N ARG A 167 -9.45 2.33 -29.85
CA ARG A 167 -9.56 1.39 -28.71
C ARG A 167 -9.40 2.10 -27.36
N TYR A 168 -8.42 2.99 -27.23
CA TYR A 168 -8.20 3.74 -25.98
C TYR A 168 -9.27 4.81 -25.74
N ASN A 169 -9.75 5.46 -26.79
CA ASN A 169 -10.87 6.40 -26.72
C ASN A 169 -12.18 5.70 -26.32
N LYS A 170 -12.42 4.48 -26.80
CA LYS A 170 -13.53 3.63 -26.35
C LYS A 170 -13.39 3.28 -24.87
N LYS A 171 -12.19 2.94 -24.39
CA LYS A 171 -11.95 2.73 -22.96
C LYS A 171 -12.30 3.98 -22.14
N LEU A 172 -11.81 5.14 -22.56
CA LEU A 172 -12.10 6.43 -21.94
C LEU A 172 -13.61 6.73 -21.84
N SER A 173 -14.37 6.47 -22.90
CA SER A 173 -15.82 6.74 -22.90
C SER A 173 -16.61 5.81 -21.98
N THR A 174 -16.10 4.62 -21.65
CA THR A 174 -16.77 3.70 -20.71
C THR A 174 -16.53 4.02 -19.24
N ILE A 175 -15.43 4.71 -18.89
CA ILE A 175 -15.06 4.98 -17.50
C ILE A 175 -16.15 5.77 -16.73
N PRO A 176 -16.77 6.82 -17.28
CA PRO A 176 -17.85 7.54 -16.58
C PRO A 176 -19.03 6.64 -16.21
N LYS A 177 -19.38 5.67 -17.06
CA LYS A 177 -20.45 4.70 -16.80
C LYS A 177 -20.04 3.75 -15.68
N LYS A 178 -18.83 3.18 -15.75
CA LYS A 178 -18.28 2.31 -14.69
C LYS A 178 -18.20 3.02 -13.34
N ARG A 179 -17.75 4.28 -13.34
CA ARG A 179 -17.71 5.14 -12.15
C ARG A 179 -19.09 5.35 -11.52
N LYS A 180 -20.16 5.42 -12.32
CA LYS A 180 -21.53 5.54 -11.83
C LYS A 180 -22.08 4.21 -11.29
N GLU A 181 -21.72 3.09 -11.92
CA GLU A 181 -22.16 1.73 -11.53
C GLU A 181 -21.56 1.27 -10.19
N HIS A 182 -20.35 1.71 -9.83
CA HIS A 182 -19.66 1.29 -8.59
C HIS A 182 -20.10 2.05 -7.32
N GLY A 183 -21.31 2.62 -7.34
CA GLY A 183 -21.96 3.34 -6.25
C GLY A 183 -21.53 4.81 -6.15
N PRO A 184 -22.42 5.73 -5.75
CA PRO A 184 -22.06 7.13 -5.60
C PRO A 184 -21.06 7.26 -4.44
N LEU A 185 -19.90 7.88 -4.71
CA LEU A 185 -18.89 8.26 -3.71
C LEU A 185 -19.50 8.84 -2.43
N LYS A 186 -20.62 9.56 -2.57
CA LYS A 186 -21.41 10.13 -1.47
C LYS A 186 -21.92 9.08 -0.46
N SER A 187 -22.36 7.90 -0.92
CA SER A 187 -22.80 6.81 -0.05
C SER A 187 -21.62 6.25 0.78
N LYS A 188 -20.49 5.98 0.12
CA LYS A 188 -19.27 5.49 0.79
C LYS A 188 -18.73 6.51 1.80
N ILE A 189 -18.76 7.81 1.46
CA ILE A 189 -18.44 8.90 2.39
C ILE A 189 -19.38 8.87 3.60
N LEU A 190 -20.69 8.76 3.37
CA LEU A 190 -21.67 8.72 4.46
C LEU A 190 -21.44 7.51 5.37
N THR A 191 -21.10 6.34 4.80
CA THR A 191 -20.75 5.14 5.57
C THR A 191 -19.54 5.37 6.49
N VAL A 192 -18.43 5.90 5.98
CA VAL A 192 -17.23 6.09 6.81
C VAL A 192 -17.40 7.19 7.85
N LEU A 193 -18.22 8.20 7.55
CA LEU A 193 -18.62 9.22 8.52
C LEU A 193 -19.55 8.65 9.60
N ALA A 194 -20.44 7.72 9.25
CA ALA A 194 -21.27 7.01 10.22
C ALA A 194 -20.42 6.15 11.17
N TYR A 195 -19.40 5.45 10.67
CA TYR A 195 -18.45 4.72 11.52
C TYR A 195 -17.61 5.66 12.39
N LEU A 196 -17.16 6.79 11.86
CA LEU A 196 -16.47 7.80 12.67
C LEU A 196 -17.37 8.32 13.80
N ALA A 197 -18.63 8.63 13.50
CA ALA A 197 -19.59 9.04 14.52
C ALA A 197 -19.82 7.94 15.56
N ALA A 198 -19.96 6.67 15.14
CA ALA A 198 -20.10 5.54 16.05
C ALA A 198 -18.86 5.36 16.95
N LEU A 199 -17.65 5.52 16.39
CA LEU A 199 -16.41 5.51 17.16
C LEU A 199 -16.39 6.64 18.18
N ILE A 200 -16.73 7.87 17.79
CA ILE A 200 -16.82 9.01 18.73
C ILE A 200 -17.81 8.71 19.85
N VAL A 201 -18.99 8.15 19.54
CA VAL A 201 -19.96 7.74 20.57
C VAL A 201 -19.35 6.70 21.50
N ALA A 202 -18.68 5.68 20.97
CA ALA A 202 -18.02 4.66 21.79
C ALA A 202 -16.92 5.24 22.71
N GLU A 203 -16.11 6.18 22.21
CA GLU A 203 -15.07 6.87 22.98
C GLU A 203 -15.66 7.74 24.09
N VAL A 204 -16.71 8.50 23.79
CA VAL A 204 -17.45 9.32 24.78
C VAL A 204 -18.11 8.43 25.82
N THR A 205 -18.76 7.32 25.42
CA THR A 205 -19.37 6.36 26.34
C THR A 205 -18.32 5.74 27.25
N THR A 206 -17.19 5.30 26.71
CA THR A 206 -16.07 4.76 27.49
C THR A 206 -15.59 5.76 28.54
N THR A 207 -15.46 7.03 28.17
CA THR A 207 -14.88 8.08 29.01
C THR A 207 -15.84 8.58 30.10
N TYR A 208 -17.12 8.77 29.78
CA TYR A 208 -18.07 9.47 30.67
C TYR A 208 -19.19 8.59 31.25
N TYR A 209 -19.49 7.44 30.65
CA TYR A 209 -20.64 6.61 31.01
C TYR A 209 -20.27 5.21 31.50
N GLY A 210 -19.08 4.72 31.15
CA GLY A 210 -18.54 3.47 31.69
C GLY A 210 -17.80 2.64 30.64
N VAL A 211 -16.71 2.00 31.08
CA VAL A 211 -15.83 1.18 30.23
C VAL A 211 -16.59 -0.02 29.65
N GLU A 212 -17.50 -0.64 30.41
CA GLU A 212 -18.27 -1.81 29.97
C GLU A 212 -19.16 -1.49 28.76
N LEU A 213 -19.92 -0.39 28.83
CA LEU A 213 -20.77 0.06 27.72
C LEU A 213 -19.93 0.45 26.50
N GLY A 214 -18.80 1.13 26.73
CA GLY A 214 -17.85 1.46 25.68
C GLY A 214 -17.32 0.23 24.94
N LEU A 215 -16.92 -0.81 25.68
CA LEU A 215 -16.46 -2.08 25.13
C LEU A 215 -17.53 -2.80 24.29
N ILE A 216 -18.79 -2.77 24.73
CA ILE A 216 -19.92 -3.30 23.94
C ILE A 216 -20.04 -2.55 22.61
N LEU A 217 -20.01 -1.22 22.63
CA LEU A 217 -20.09 -0.41 21.41
C LEU A 217 -18.92 -0.66 20.45
N HIS A 218 -17.68 -0.70 20.94
CA HIS A 218 -16.52 -1.03 20.11
C HIS A 218 -16.64 -2.44 19.51
N THR A 219 -17.15 -3.40 20.26
CA THR A 219 -17.40 -4.77 19.76
C THR A 219 -18.45 -4.76 18.64
N CYS A 220 -19.55 -4.04 18.81
CA CYS A 220 -20.56 -3.87 17.76
C CYS A 220 -19.98 -3.22 16.50
N ILE A 221 -19.16 -2.17 16.65
CA ILE A 221 -18.49 -1.49 15.52
C ILE A 221 -17.54 -2.45 14.80
N LEU A 222 -16.77 -3.26 15.54
CA LEU A 222 -15.87 -4.25 14.97
C LEU A 222 -16.61 -5.27 14.10
N PHE A 223 -17.72 -5.84 14.61
CA PHE A 223 -18.53 -6.79 13.85
C PHE A 223 -19.21 -6.14 12.64
N ALA A 224 -19.71 -4.91 12.78
CA ALA A 224 -20.30 -4.17 11.67
C ALA A 224 -19.28 -3.92 10.54
N LEU A 225 -18.07 -3.47 10.89
CA LEU A 225 -16.97 -3.30 9.93
C LEU A 225 -16.59 -4.63 9.26
N LEU A 226 -16.52 -5.72 10.03
CA LEU A 226 -16.21 -7.06 9.50
C LEU A 226 -17.25 -7.49 8.46
N ILE A 227 -18.54 -7.48 8.83
CA ILE A 227 -19.64 -7.90 7.96
C ILE A 227 -19.68 -7.01 6.72
N GLN A 228 -19.67 -5.69 6.88
CA GLN A 228 -19.74 -4.80 5.73
C GLN A 228 -18.52 -4.94 4.81
N SER A 229 -17.32 -5.13 5.35
CA SER A 229 -16.11 -5.36 4.53
C SER A 229 -16.12 -6.69 3.76
N SER A 230 -16.90 -7.68 4.22
CA SER A 230 -17.09 -8.96 3.53
C SER A 230 -18.15 -8.89 2.42
N LEU A 231 -19.13 -8.01 2.57
CA LEU A 231 -20.22 -7.81 1.61
C LEU A 231 -19.89 -6.74 0.56
N GLU A 232 -18.87 -5.91 0.81
CA GLU A 232 -18.47 -4.84 -0.08
C GLU A 232 -17.79 -5.36 -1.36
N SER A 233 -18.29 -4.91 -2.51
CA SER A 233 -17.76 -5.30 -3.82
C SER A 233 -16.50 -4.53 -4.21
N SER A 234 -16.35 -3.27 -3.77
CA SER A 234 -15.17 -2.46 -4.05
C SER A 234 -14.01 -2.87 -3.16
N SER A 235 -12.96 -3.44 -3.77
CA SER A 235 -11.76 -3.89 -3.06
C SER A 235 -11.11 -2.78 -2.22
N ASN A 236 -11.00 -1.57 -2.75
CA ASN A 236 -10.43 -0.43 -2.01
C ASN A 236 -11.28 -0.04 -0.80
N PHE A 237 -12.60 -0.01 -0.96
CA PHE A 237 -13.48 0.35 0.14
C PHE A 237 -13.50 -0.74 1.21
N ALA A 238 -13.55 -2.01 0.81
CA ALA A 238 -13.40 -3.15 1.71
C ALA A 238 -12.06 -3.10 2.48
N ASN A 239 -10.96 -2.74 1.81
CA ASN A 239 -9.64 -2.58 2.45
C ASN A 239 -9.61 -1.43 3.46
N LEU A 240 -10.29 -0.31 3.17
CA LEU A 240 -10.45 0.77 4.15
C LEU A 240 -11.24 0.28 5.38
N LEU A 241 -12.38 -0.36 5.18
CA LEU A 241 -13.19 -0.90 6.29
C LEU A 241 -12.39 -1.91 7.14
N ARG A 242 -11.63 -2.82 6.51
CA ARG A 242 -10.72 -3.75 7.20
C ARG A 242 -9.63 -3.04 8.00
N SER A 243 -9.05 -1.97 7.45
CA SER A 243 -8.05 -1.19 8.19
C SER A 243 -8.62 -0.48 9.42
N MET A 244 -9.89 -0.07 9.35
CA MET A 244 -10.59 0.58 10.47
C MET A 244 -10.93 -0.40 11.59
N MET A 245 -10.98 -1.72 11.34
CA MET A 245 -11.25 -2.72 12.38
C MET A 245 -10.23 -2.69 13.53
N VAL A 246 -9.01 -2.23 13.26
CA VAL A 246 -7.97 -2.09 14.29
C VAL A 246 -8.34 -1.06 15.35
N LEU A 247 -9.14 -0.04 15.01
CA LEU A 247 -9.53 1.03 15.92
C LEU A 247 -10.32 0.50 17.14
N PRO A 248 -11.45 -0.23 16.96
CA PRO A 248 -12.12 -0.87 18.10
C PRO A 248 -11.28 -1.97 18.74
N MET A 249 -10.44 -2.71 17.98
CA MET A 249 -9.58 -3.74 18.56
C MET A 249 -8.57 -3.18 19.56
N ILE A 250 -7.94 -2.03 19.26
CA ILE A 250 -7.01 -1.37 20.19
C ILE A 250 -7.71 -1.04 21.50
N ARG A 251 -8.96 -0.56 21.45
CA ARG A 251 -9.75 -0.26 22.66
C ARG A 251 -10.13 -1.52 23.43
N ILE A 252 -10.59 -2.55 22.74
CA ILE A 252 -10.94 -3.83 23.37
C ILE A 252 -9.72 -4.39 24.10
N ILE A 253 -8.55 -4.42 23.46
CA ILE A 253 -7.32 -4.93 24.07
C ILE A 253 -6.87 -4.01 25.21
N GLY A 254 -6.79 -2.71 24.96
CA GLY A 254 -6.25 -1.74 25.92
C GLY A 254 -7.08 -1.62 27.20
N LEU A 255 -8.40 -1.78 27.12
CA LEU A 255 -9.31 -1.66 28.27
C LEU A 255 -9.57 -3.00 28.98
N SER A 256 -9.27 -4.14 28.34
CA SER A 256 -9.52 -5.47 28.92
C SER A 256 -8.35 -6.05 29.73
N ILE A 257 -7.15 -5.47 29.64
CA ILE A 257 -5.99 -5.95 30.40
C ILE A 257 -6.16 -5.53 31.87
N PRO A 258 -6.12 -6.47 32.84
CA PRO A 258 -6.17 -6.13 34.26
C PRO A 258 -4.86 -5.46 34.68
N MET A 259 -4.86 -4.13 34.68
CA MET A 259 -3.65 -3.32 34.79
C MET A 259 -3.17 -3.02 36.22
N MET A 260 -3.90 -3.45 37.25
CA MET A 260 -3.65 -3.01 38.64
C MET A 260 -2.27 -3.40 39.22
N GLN A 261 -1.56 -4.35 38.60
CA GLN A 261 -0.28 -4.86 39.12
C GLN A 261 0.95 -4.46 38.27
N ILE A 262 0.76 -3.81 37.12
CA ILE A 262 1.84 -3.51 36.17
C ILE A 262 2.06 -1.99 36.10
N PRO A 263 3.30 -1.48 36.22
CA PRO A 263 3.59 -0.06 36.03
C PRO A 263 3.13 0.45 34.65
N THR A 264 2.58 1.66 34.60
CA THR A 264 1.96 2.25 33.39
C THR A 264 2.89 2.26 32.17
N LEU A 265 4.21 2.40 32.37
CA LEU A 265 5.18 2.36 31.28
C LEU A 265 5.15 1.04 30.47
N TYR A 266 4.86 -0.09 31.12
CA TYR A 266 4.82 -1.40 30.45
C TYR A 266 3.49 -1.68 29.74
N TRP A 267 2.48 -0.82 29.91
CA TRP A 267 1.21 -0.97 29.21
C TRP A 267 1.38 -0.74 27.71
N TYR A 268 2.22 0.24 27.34
CA TYR A 268 2.51 0.60 25.96
C TYR A 268 3.04 -0.58 25.11
N PRO A 269 4.12 -1.29 25.49
CA PRO A 269 4.59 -2.42 24.71
C PRO A 269 3.56 -3.55 24.64
N ILE A 270 2.84 -3.84 25.73
CA ILE A 270 1.81 -4.91 25.77
C ILE A 270 0.71 -4.64 24.74
N ILE A 271 0.20 -3.41 24.67
CA ILE A 271 -0.85 -3.02 23.72
C ILE A 271 -0.30 -2.97 22.28
N SER A 272 0.94 -2.52 22.11
CA SER A 272 1.54 -2.35 20.77
C SER A 272 1.88 -3.68 20.07
N ILE A 273 2.15 -4.77 20.80
CA ILE A 273 2.51 -6.06 20.20
C ILE A 273 1.37 -6.63 19.31
N PRO A 274 0.14 -6.79 19.82
CA PRO A 274 -1.00 -7.18 18.99
C PRO A 274 -1.26 -6.19 17.85
N LEU A 275 -1.03 -4.89 18.08
CA LEU A 275 -1.18 -3.87 17.06
C LEU A 275 -0.19 -4.07 15.90
N PHE A 276 1.10 -4.31 16.18
CA PHE A 276 2.08 -4.61 15.15
C PHE A 276 1.75 -5.88 14.38
N ALA A 277 1.26 -6.93 15.06
CA ALA A 277 0.80 -8.14 14.40
C ALA A 277 -0.38 -7.85 13.46
N ALA A 278 -1.40 -7.10 13.92
CA ALA A 278 -2.54 -6.70 13.11
C ALA A 278 -2.12 -5.84 11.91
N SER A 279 -1.27 -4.83 12.12
CA SER A 279 -0.72 -3.99 11.06
C SER A 279 0.04 -4.81 10.02
N TYR A 280 0.90 -5.75 10.45
CA TYR A 280 1.62 -6.64 9.54
C TYR A 280 0.69 -7.52 8.71
N ILE A 281 -0.33 -8.12 9.34
CA ILE A 281 -1.33 -8.95 8.67
C ILE A 281 -2.09 -8.12 7.63
N ILE A 282 -2.54 -6.91 7.97
CA ILE A 282 -3.25 -6.03 7.05
C ILE A 282 -2.37 -5.64 5.86
N ILE A 283 -1.12 -5.24 6.12
CA ILE A 283 -0.15 -4.89 5.07
C ILE A 283 0.02 -6.05 4.10
N LYS A 284 0.20 -7.27 4.59
CA LYS A 284 0.37 -8.46 3.77
C LYS A 284 -0.90 -8.84 3.02
N ALA A 285 -2.05 -8.83 3.70
CA ALA A 285 -3.35 -9.20 3.12
C ALA A 285 -3.80 -8.22 2.02
N GLN A 286 -3.45 -6.94 2.14
CA GLN A 286 -3.77 -5.90 1.16
C GLN A 286 -2.69 -5.74 0.08
N GLY A 287 -1.60 -6.51 0.12
CA GLY A 287 -0.50 -6.41 -0.83
C GLY A 287 0.24 -5.07 -0.80
N LEU A 288 0.23 -4.35 0.34
CA LEU A 288 0.86 -3.05 0.48
C LEU A 288 2.39 -3.18 0.51
N GLY A 289 3.07 -2.41 -0.33
CA GLY A 289 4.53 -2.35 -0.35
C GLY A 289 5.09 -1.49 0.79
N ARG A 290 6.40 -1.63 1.07
CA ARG A 290 7.08 -0.80 2.08
C ARG A 290 6.91 0.70 1.86
N ALA A 291 6.94 1.15 0.60
CA ALA A 291 6.75 2.56 0.25
C ALA A 291 5.29 3.02 0.40
N ASP A 292 4.31 2.12 0.29
CA ASP A 292 2.89 2.46 0.46
C ASP A 292 2.57 2.85 1.91
N VAL A 293 3.19 2.14 2.86
CA VAL A 293 3.05 2.39 4.29
C VAL A 293 4.14 3.30 4.87
N GLY A 294 5.00 3.88 4.02
CA GLY A 294 6.06 4.81 4.44
C GLY A 294 7.24 4.21 5.20
N LEU A 295 7.47 2.90 5.09
CA LEU A 295 8.66 2.22 5.59
C LEU A 295 9.85 2.44 4.65
N VAL A 296 10.15 3.71 4.38
CA VAL A 296 11.28 4.21 3.61
C VAL A 296 11.82 5.45 4.32
N LEU A 297 13.13 5.70 4.24
CA LEU A 297 13.76 6.83 4.95
C LEU A 297 13.44 8.20 4.32
N GLY A 298 13.00 8.24 3.07
CA GLY A 298 12.76 9.51 2.36
C GLY A 298 14.03 10.38 2.27
N LYS A 299 13.83 11.70 2.22
CA LYS A 299 14.93 12.67 2.24
C LYS A 299 15.30 13.01 3.68
N ILE A 300 16.45 12.51 4.15
CA ILE A 300 16.90 12.63 5.54
C ILE A 300 16.80 14.07 6.08
N PRO A 301 17.28 15.13 5.39
CA PRO A 301 17.21 16.48 5.94
C PRO A 301 15.77 16.95 6.23
N VAL A 302 14.82 16.61 5.35
CA VAL A 302 13.40 16.94 5.55
C VAL A 302 12.81 16.13 6.71
N GLN A 303 13.20 14.85 6.84
CA GLN A 303 12.71 14.02 7.94
C GLN A 303 13.27 14.49 9.29
N LEU A 304 14.52 14.93 9.36
CA LEU A 304 15.10 15.48 10.58
C LEU A 304 14.43 16.79 10.99
N MET A 305 14.08 17.65 10.01
CA MET A 305 13.30 18.87 10.27
C MET A 305 11.90 18.57 10.82
N ILE A 306 11.23 17.54 10.28
CA ILE A 306 9.95 17.06 10.85
C ILE A 306 10.19 16.51 12.26
N ALA A 307 11.20 15.66 12.45
CA ALA A 307 11.53 15.05 13.74
C ALA A 307 11.77 16.11 14.84
N SER A 308 12.47 17.20 14.52
CA SER A 308 12.71 18.27 15.50
C SER A 308 11.45 18.98 15.98
N SER A 309 10.34 18.92 15.24
CA SER A 309 9.07 19.51 15.68
C SER A 309 8.51 18.84 16.94
N GLY A 310 8.84 17.57 17.17
CA GLY A 310 8.36 16.79 18.31
C GLY A 310 8.65 17.41 19.67
N VAL A 311 9.84 18.01 19.84
CA VAL A 311 10.21 18.68 21.09
C VAL A 311 9.24 19.83 21.41
N PHE A 312 8.94 20.66 20.40
CA PHE A 312 8.05 21.80 20.55
C PHE A 312 6.59 21.37 20.74
N LEU A 313 6.16 20.36 19.98
CA LEU A 313 4.80 19.81 20.09
C LEU A 313 4.57 19.23 21.49
N GLY A 314 5.50 18.43 22.01
CA GLY A 314 5.40 17.86 23.36
C GLY A 314 5.38 18.93 24.46
N ALA A 315 6.09 20.04 24.28
CA ALA A 315 6.05 21.16 25.19
C ALA A 315 4.71 21.91 25.18
N ILE A 316 4.15 22.16 24.00
CA ILE A 316 2.82 22.77 23.87
C ILE A 316 1.76 21.86 24.48
N GLU A 317 1.81 20.56 24.18
CA GLU A 317 0.88 19.57 24.71
C GLU A 317 0.97 19.47 26.24
N TYR A 318 2.18 19.57 26.81
CA TYR A 318 2.35 19.59 28.26
C TYR A 318 1.68 20.82 28.89
N MET A 319 1.76 21.99 28.25
CA MET A 319 1.08 23.19 28.74
C MET A 319 -0.45 23.03 28.75
N ILE A 320 -0.98 22.19 27.86
CA ILE A 320 -2.41 21.89 27.75
C ILE A 320 -2.83 20.85 28.80
N LEU A 321 -2.13 19.71 28.86
CA LEU A 321 -2.55 18.54 29.66
C LEU A 321 -1.96 18.48 31.07
N LYS A 322 -0.75 19.00 31.26
CA LYS A 322 0.04 18.92 32.51
C LYS A 322 0.02 17.51 33.14
N PRO A 323 0.38 16.46 32.40
CA PRO A 323 0.33 15.09 32.92
C PRO A 323 1.36 14.88 34.05
N LYS A 324 1.08 13.89 34.89
CA LYS A 324 2.06 13.37 35.85
C LYS A 324 3.20 12.67 35.10
N PRO A 325 4.42 12.65 35.67
CA PRO A 325 5.54 11.93 35.08
C PRO A 325 5.22 10.43 34.95
N LEU A 326 5.57 9.84 33.80
CA LEU A 326 5.36 8.41 33.54
C LEU A 326 6.38 7.53 34.28
N ILE A 327 7.54 8.08 34.61
CA ILE A 327 8.59 7.43 35.40
C ILE A 327 8.71 8.10 36.78
N SER A 328 9.24 7.39 37.77
CA SER A 328 9.38 7.92 39.13
C SER A 328 10.62 8.79 39.35
N VAL A 329 11.70 8.54 38.59
CA VAL A 329 12.98 9.26 38.73
C VAL A 329 13.54 9.56 37.35
N LEU A 330 13.91 10.83 37.13
CA LEU A 330 14.56 11.27 35.89
C LEU A 330 16.08 11.05 35.97
N ASN A 331 16.58 10.06 35.24
CA ASN A 331 17.99 9.92 34.91
C ASN A 331 18.14 9.49 33.45
N LEU A 332 19.35 9.48 32.92
CA LEU A 332 19.59 9.20 31.50
C LEU A 332 19.09 7.80 31.10
N GLU A 333 19.29 6.80 31.95
CA GLU A 333 18.89 5.42 31.68
C GLU A 333 17.37 5.27 31.64
N THR A 334 16.67 5.76 32.66
CA THR A 334 15.20 5.69 32.74
C THR A 334 14.53 6.52 31.65
N ALA A 335 15.09 7.68 31.32
CA ALA A 335 14.59 8.53 30.24
C ALA A 335 14.78 7.88 28.87
N LEU A 336 15.95 7.31 28.59
CA LEU A 336 16.20 6.61 27.33
C LEU A 336 15.33 5.36 27.20
N PHE A 337 15.24 4.56 28.25
CA PHE A 337 14.44 3.34 28.24
C PHE A 337 12.95 3.64 27.99
N ALA A 338 12.38 4.57 28.77
CA ALA A 338 10.99 4.97 28.60
C ALA A 338 10.74 5.70 27.27
N GLY A 339 11.69 6.54 26.84
CA GLY A 339 11.61 7.24 25.55
C GLY A 339 11.63 6.28 24.35
N ILE A 340 12.44 5.22 24.38
CA ILE A 340 12.43 4.17 23.34
C ILE A 340 11.08 3.44 23.32
N ILE A 341 10.54 3.12 24.50
CA ILE A 341 9.22 2.49 24.61
C ILE A 341 8.17 3.38 23.94
N LEU A 342 8.10 4.67 24.27
CA LEU A 342 7.13 5.58 23.67
C LEU A 342 7.38 5.76 22.16
N LEU A 343 8.63 5.91 21.73
CA LEU A 343 8.98 6.02 20.32
C LEU A 343 8.46 4.82 19.50
N VAL A 344 8.60 3.60 20.02
CA VAL A 344 8.15 2.40 19.31
C VAL A 344 6.65 2.18 19.48
N ALA A 345 6.16 2.15 20.71
CA ALA A 345 4.81 1.70 21.04
C ALA A 345 3.72 2.72 20.72
N THR A 346 4.02 4.02 20.77
CA THR A 346 3.08 5.07 20.32
C THR A 346 3.58 5.72 19.04
N GLY A 347 4.82 6.22 19.02
CA GLY A 347 5.35 6.99 17.89
C GLY A 347 5.43 6.20 16.58
N PHE A 348 5.80 4.92 16.61
CA PHE A 348 5.87 4.10 15.41
C PHE A 348 4.56 3.36 15.15
N ALA A 349 4.00 2.69 16.17
CA ALA A 349 2.81 1.86 16.01
C ALA A 349 1.60 2.68 15.53
N GLU A 350 1.34 3.83 16.14
CA GLU A 350 0.21 4.67 15.75
C GLU A 350 0.43 5.29 14.38
N GLU A 351 1.63 5.79 14.08
CA GLU A 351 1.92 6.37 12.77
C GLU A 351 1.83 5.35 11.64
N LEU A 352 2.28 4.12 11.89
CA LEU A 352 2.11 3.02 10.94
C LEU A 352 0.63 2.74 10.69
N LEU A 353 -0.18 2.69 11.75
CA LEU A 353 -1.61 2.43 11.64
C LEU A 353 -2.33 3.56 10.92
N PHE A 354 -2.26 4.77 11.47
CA PHE A 354 -3.04 5.89 11.00
C PHE A 354 -2.53 6.37 9.65
N ARG A 355 -1.23 6.64 9.48
CA ARG A 355 -0.70 7.24 8.25
C ARG A 355 -0.37 6.17 7.23
N GLY A 356 0.31 5.11 7.67
CA GLY A 356 0.72 4.02 6.79
C GLY A 356 -0.45 3.23 6.21
N ILE A 357 -1.45 2.89 7.01
CA ILE A 357 -2.53 1.97 6.62
C ILE A 357 -3.85 2.72 6.37
N ILE A 358 -4.42 3.37 7.39
CA ILE A 358 -5.77 3.97 7.31
C ILE A 358 -5.77 5.13 6.31
N GLN A 359 -4.84 6.08 6.43
CA GLN A 359 -4.77 7.23 5.54
C GLN A 359 -4.49 6.78 4.10
N LYS A 360 -3.55 5.86 3.88
CA LYS A 360 -3.27 5.31 2.55
C LYS A 360 -4.53 4.69 1.91
N ASN A 361 -5.30 3.90 2.66
CA ASN A 361 -6.55 3.33 2.16
C ASN A 361 -7.63 4.39 1.93
N ALA A 362 -7.76 5.37 2.83
CA ALA A 362 -8.71 6.47 2.67
C ALA A 362 -8.36 7.35 1.46
N GLU A 363 -7.07 7.59 1.20
CA GLU A 363 -6.58 8.26 0.00
C GLU A 363 -6.92 7.51 -1.28
N ASN A 364 -6.82 6.17 -1.27
CA ASN A 364 -7.14 5.34 -2.42
C ASN A 364 -8.66 5.38 -2.76
N VAL A 365 -9.52 5.57 -1.76
CA VAL A 365 -10.98 5.62 -1.96
C VAL A 365 -11.47 7.04 -2.27
N PHE A 366 -11.04 8.03 -1.48
CA PHE A 366 -11.63 9.37 -1.48
C PHE A 366 -10.68 10.47 -1.96
N GLY A 367 -9.43 10.13 -2.28
CA GLY A 367 -8.40 11.09 -2.67
C GLY A 367 -7.66 11.72 -1.50
N LYS A 368 -6.58 12.46 -1.82
CA LYS A 368 -5.61 12.95 -0.83
C LYS A 368 -6.20 13.84 0.26
N LEU A 369 -7.02 14.81 -0.13
CA LEU A 369 -7.55 15.80 0.82
C LEU A 369 -8.50 15.15 1.82
N PHE A 370 -9.45 14.35 1.34
CA PHE A 370 -10.41 13.69 2.21
C PHE A 370 -9.72 12.60 3.06
N GLY A 371 -8.81 11.81 2.49
CA GLY A 371 -8.07 10.80 3.25
C GLY A 371 -7.26 11.41 4.41
N LEU A 372 -6.65 12.57 4.19
CA LEU A 372 -5.97 13.34 5.24
C LEU A 372 -6.94 13.78 6.33
N LEU A 373 -8.00 14.51 5.96
CA LEU A 373 -8.97 15.06 6.90
C LEU A 373 -9.65 13.96 7.71
N TYR A 374 -10.10 12.91 7.04
CA TYR A 374 -10.79 11.78 7.66
C TYR A 374 -9.90 11.08 8.69
N THR A 375 -8.64 10.81 8.33
CA THR A 375 -7.71 10.14 9.23
C THR A 375 -7.32 11.02 10.41
N ALA A 376 -7.15 12.33 10.18
CA ALA A 376 -6.91 13.28 11.27
C ALA A 376 -8.09 13.32 12.25
N LEU A 377 -9.34 13.27 11.77
CA LEU A 377 -10.53 13.20 12.62
C LEU A 377 -10.59 11.90 13.43
N ILE A 378 -10.30 10.74 12.82
CA ILE A 378 -10.23 9.47 13.57
C ILE A 378 -9.14 9.56 14.65
N PHE A 379 -7.93 10.01 14.30
CA PHE A 379 -6.83 10.14 15.26
C PHE A 379 -7.24 11.03 16.44
N THR A 380 -7.88 12.16 16.15
CA THR A 380 -8.39 13.09 17.16
C THR A 380 -9.47 12.47 18.04
N SER A 381 -10.42 11.71 17.47
CA SER A 381 -11.46 11.06 18.27
C SER A 381 -10.89 10.06 19.28
N MET A 382 -9.77 9.42 18.96
CA MET A 382 -9.09 8.50 19.89
C MET A 382 -8.40 9.22 21.06
N HIS A 383 -8.36 10.56 21.07
CA HIS A 383 -7.79 11.36 22.16
C HIS A 383 -8.86 11.91 23.12
N ILE A 384 -10.15 11.60 22.91
CA ILE A 384 -11.26 12.02 23.78
C ILE A 384 -11.05 11.58 25.25
N GLY A 385 -10.39 10.46 25.48
CA GLY A 385 -10.08 9.94 26.82
C GLY A 385 -9.22 10.87 27.70
N TRP A 386 -8.52 11.86 27.12
CA TRP A 386 -7.78 12.87 27.88
C TRP A 386 -8.67 13.96 28.50
N ASN A 387 -9.96 13.96 28.19
CA ASN A 387 -10.96 14.88 28.76
C ASN A 387 -10.55 16.36 28.65
N SER A 388 -9.92 16.74 27.54
CA SER A 388 -9.43 18.10 27.28
C SER A 388 -9.83 18.56 25.88
N ILE A 389 -10.79 19.48 25.80
CA ILE A 389 -11.22 20.06 24.51
C ILE A 389 -10.07 20.81 23.81
N PRO A 390 -9.25 21.63 24.50
CA PRO A 390 -8.09 22.27 23.86
C PRO A 390 -7.11 21.26 23.26
N ASP A 391 -6.93 20.12 23.92
CA ASP A 391 -6.08 19.03 23.44
C ASP A 391 -6.61 18.44 22.13
N LEU A 392 -7.92 18.23 22.00
CA LEU A 392 -8.53 17.74 20.74
C LEU A 392 -8.23 18.66 19.55
N PHE A 393 -8.29 19.98 19.73
CA PHE A 393 -7.92 20.92 18.67
C PHE A 393 -6.42 20.86 18.34
N PHE A 394 -5.58 20.74 19.36
CA PHE A 394 -4.13 20.63 19.20
C PHE A 394 -3.76 19.34 18.45
N VAL A 395 -4.24 18.19 18.92
CA VAL A 395 -4.04 16.87 18.33
C VAL A 395 -4.56 16.81 16.90
N PHE A 396 -5.71 17.44 16.60
CA PHE A 396 -6.18 17.55 15.21
C PHE A 396 -5.19 18.29 14.32
N GLY A 397 -4.64 19.41 14.79
CA GLY A 397 -3.61 20.18 14.10
C GLY A 397 -2.34 19.37 13.85
N VAL A 398 -1.84 18.68 14.88
CA VAL A 398 -0.70 17.75 14.79
C VAL A 398 -1.00 16.64 13.79
N ALA A 399 -2.21 16.08 13.83
CA ALA A 399 -2.59 15.00 12.94
C ALA A 399 -2.64 15.41 11.47
N MET A 400 -3.13 16.62 11.19
CA MET A 400 -3.08 17.25 9.88
C MET A 400 -1.64 17.49 9.42
N PHE A 401 -0.78 18.01 10.30
CA PHE A 401 0.64 18.25 10.00
C PHE A 401 1.40 16.96 9.66
N TYR A 402 1.27 15.92 10.48
CA TYR A 402 1.89 14.62 10.26
C TYR A 402 1.34 13.93 9.01
N GLY A 403 0.02 13.93 8.83
CA GLY A 403 -0.62 13.35 7.65
C GLY A 403 -0.20 14.03 6.34
N TYR A 404 -0.08 15.37 6.34
CA TYR A 404 0.42 16.13 5.19
C TYR A 404 1.91 15.86 4.93
N SER A 405 2.73 15.83 5.98
CA SER A 405 4.15 15.50 5.90
C SER A 405 4.37 14.11 5.30
N PHE A 406 3.56 13.13 5.72
CA PHE A 406 3.52 11.80 5.13
C PHE A 406 3.10 11.83 3.65
N GLN A 407 2.07 12.59 3.25
CA GLN A 407 1.65 12.70 1.85
C GLN A 407 2.75 13.25 0.94
N LYS A 408 3.54 14.21 1.44
CA LYS A 408 4.62 14.85 0.68
C LYS A 408 5.88 14.00 0.59
N THR A 409 6.23 13.32 1.68
CA THR A 409 7.50 12.61 1.78
C THR A 409 7.39 11.11 1.53
N ARG A 410 6.19 10.55 1.69
CA ARG A 410 5.89 9.10 1.69
C ARG A 410 6.83 8.31 2.60
N SER A 411 7.22 8.92 3.72
CA SER A 411 8.11 8.37 4.73
C SER A 411 7.50 8.62 6.10
N LEU A 412 7.48 7.59 6.96
CA LEU A 412 7.10 7.71 8.36
C LEU A 412 8.26 8.12 9.26
N PHE A 413 9.51 8.01 8.78
CA PHE A 413 10.70 8.15 9.63
C PHE A 413 10.72 9.43 10.50
N GLY A 414 10.56 10.59 9.88
CA GLY A 414 10.55 11.87 10.59
C GLY A 414 9.30 12.08 11.44
N VAL A 415 8.15 11.61 10.98
CA VAL A 415 6.88 11.71 11.69
C VAL A 415 6.90 10.85 12.96
N THR A 416 7.35 9.60 12.87
CA THR A 416 7.53 8.69 14.01
C THR A 416 8.50 9.25 15.04
N LEU A 417 9.64 9.79 14.60
CA LEU A 417 10.59 10.43 15.51
C LEU A 417 9.97 11.66 16.19
N SER A 418 9.26 12.50 15.43
CA SER A 418 8.58 13.67 15.96
C SER A 418 7.54 13.28 17.01
N HIS A 419 6.69 12.29 16.73
CA HIS A 419 5.66 11.83 17.64
C HIS A 419 6.29 11.18 18.89
N GLY A 420 7.27 10.30 18.73
CA GLY A 420 7.99 9.70 19.86
C GLY A 420 8.68 10.73 20.75
N LEU A 421 9.32 11.74 20.15
CA LEU A 421 9.91 12.86 20.88
C LEU A 421 8.83 13.70 21.59
N SER A 422 7.70 13.98 20.96
CA SER A 422 6.55 14.67 21.57
C SER A 422 6.14 13.98 22.87
N ASN A 423 5.90 12.67 22.81
CA ASN A 423 5.46 11.89 23.97
C ASN A 423 6.56 11.79 25.04
N THR A 424 7.83 11.70 24.63
CA THR A 424 8.96 11.70 25.56
C THR A 424 9.06 13.03 26.32
N PHE A 425 8.93 14.16 25.62
CA PHE A 425 8.95 15.46 26.27
C PHE A 425 7.73 15.67 27.17
N LEU A 426 6.55 15.32 26.67
CA LEU A 426 5.28 15.44 27.38
C LEU A 426 5.23 14.64 28.69
N PHE A 427 5.63 13.35 28.66
CA PHE A 427 5.43 12.43 29.79
C PHE A 427 6.67 12.16 30.64
N ILE A 428 7.87 12.43 30.11
CA ILE A 428 9.12 12.04 30.77
C ILE A 428 9.99 13.24 31.14
N ILE A 429 10.19 14.20 30.23
CA ILE A 429 11.17 15.27 30.47
C ILE A 429 10.52 16.46 31.18
N ILE A 430 9.51 17.06 30.57
CA ILE A 430 8.93 18.33 31.01
C ILE A 430 8.25 18.24 32.39
N PRO A 431 7.53 17.15 32.76
CA PRO A 431 6.96 17.04 34.10
C PRO A 431 7.97 17.22 35.24
N PHE A 432 9.25 16.86 35.03
CA PHE A 432 10.33 17.03 36.02
C PHE A 432 10.98 18.42 36.00
N LEU A 433 10.77 19.21 34.95
CA LEU A 433 11.25 20.60 34.91
C LEU A 433 10.32 21.55 35.68
N PHE A 434 9.07 21.15 35.91
CA PHE A 434 8.03 21.95 36.57
C PHE A 434 7.50 21.31 37.88
N MET A 435 8.23 20.34 38.42
CA MET A 435 7.87 19.59 39.63
C MET A 435 8.27 20.30 40.92
#